data_AF-A0A7Z9C369-F1
#
_entry.id   AF-A0A7Z9C369-F1
#
_cell.length_a   1.000
_cell.length_b   1.000
_cell.length_c   1.000
_cell.angle_alpha   90.00
_cell.angle_beta   90.00
_cell.angle_gamma   90.00
#
_symmetry.space_group_name_H-M   'P 1'
#
loop_
_entity.id
_entity.type
_entity.pdbx_description
1 polymer ?
#
loop_
_entity_poly.entity_id
_entity_poly.type
_entity_poly.pdbx_seq_one_letter_code
_entity_poly.pdbx_strand_id
1 'polypeptide(L)'
;MKKVNKTGLNPDTQGTRLCLNNYSLIPYRPSTVNIQQLTMNFFDKLLAAIEHQNSLLYVALEPDPDSHIFDTENCGGIESNCTDSIEQWQEWLHFVIRETSELVCAYKLSLGFYLTLGIPGLKLLEKTLQFIPPNIPTILDAKHSDLNSSTVFARFVFEDLKFDACTLTPYAGLDQVAPFLVYPDKAVFILCATANPSASIIQEYPQPDKPLYLELVNTSQTWGTSEQLGLEVGMVPDMLAKIRQAAPERLILLQGDVAEENDLTDLDDLTQILSAGLSLNGEGLLLPVPPQLLEQDNLKEGIKELQEQINQERQRVIQGNPTCDLWLPDVCFLRHQPHRDLILQLYDIGCIIFGDHVQASGETFPYYIDLRRIISTPQIFHQIVGAYGEILETLTFDRIAGIPYGSLPTATGLSLRLQRPMIFPRKEVKAYGAGRLIEGHFQPGETIVVVDDILITGNSVIKGAEKLKSAGLKVEDIVVLIDHERGVKERLKENHYHAHAVLTLSEIAETLYEANRITEEQFNFF
;
A
#
# COMPACT_ATOMS: atom_id res chain seq x y z
N MET A 1 -22.09 43.39 47.47
CA MET A 1 -21.72 44.82 47.52
C MET A 1 -21.83 45.43 46.13
N LYS A 2 -22.57 46.55 46.04
CA LYS A 2 -22.74 47.53 44.94
C LYS A 2 -23.31 47.08 43.56
N LYS A 3 -24.59 47.42 43.40
CA LYS A 3 -25.34 47.75 42.15
C LYS A 3 -24.84 49.09 41.53
N VAL A 4 -25.43 49.42 40.36
CA VAL A 4 -25.69 50.75 39.72
C VAL A 4 -24.88 50.94 38.42
N ASN A 5 -25.38 51.44 37.28
CA ASN A 5 -26.71 51.70 36.69
C ASN A 5 -26.53 51.95 35.18
N LYS A 6 -27.64 51.82 34.42
CA LYS A 6 -27.84 52.31 33.05
C LYS A 6 -27.90 53.85 32.97
N THR A 7 -27.38 54.41 31.88
CA THR A 7 -27.82 55.63 31.14
C THR A 7 -27.35 55.40 29.68
N GLY A 8 -28.01 55.72 28.57
CA GLY A 8 -29.08 56.68 28.27
C GLY A 8 -28.73 57.52 27.04
N LEU A 9 -28.90 56.96 25.83
CA LEU A 9 -29.49 57.56 24.62
C LEU A 9 -29.07 58.96 24.07
N ASN A 10 -28.42 58.92 22.88
CA ASN A 10 -28.67 59.64 21.59
C ASN A 10 -28.58 61.19 21.49
N PRO A 11 -28.53 61.83 20.28
CA PRO A 11 -28.53 61.32 18.88
C PRO A 11 -27.58 62.07 17.88
N ASP A 12 -27.40 61.52 16.67
CA ASP A 12 -27.34 62.27 15.39
C ASP A 12 -27.31 61.25 14.23
N THR A 13 -28.45 60.81 13.70
CA THR A 13 -29.22 61.32 12.54
C THR A 13 -28.48 61.34 11.18
N GLN A 14 -28.81 60.35 10.35
CA GLN A 14 -29.28 60.41 8.93
C GLN A 14 -29.14 58.98 8.35
N GLY A 15 -30.22 58.19 8.16
CA GLY A 15 -31.07 58.16 6.95
C GLY A 15 -30.31 57.51 5.77
N THR A 16 -30.71 56.45 5.07
CA THR A 16 -32.03 55.89 4.73
C THR A 16 -31.83 54.51 4.04
N ARG A 17 -32.88 53.68 4.05
CA ARG A 17 -33.09 52.39 3.34
C ARG A 17 -32.56 52.31 1.89
N LEU A 18 -32.21 51.10 1.43
CA LEU A 18 -32.50 50.51 0.09
C LEU A 18 -31.99 49.03 0.10
N CYS A 19 -32.85 48.03 -0.01
CA CYS A 19 -33.42 47.41 -1.22
C CYS A 19 -32.51 46.39 -1.92
N LEU A 20 -33.14 45.24 -2.17
CA LEU A 20 -32.66 44.02 -2.83
C LEU A 20 -32.24 44.24 -4.31
N ASN A 21 -31.45 43.28 -4.78
CA ASN A 21 -31.13 42.90 -6.17
C ASN A 21 -29.96 43.61 -6.87
N ASN A 22 -28.86 42.88 -7.07
CA ASN A 22 -28.38 42.43 -8.41
C ASN A 22 -26.96 41.84 -8.27
N TYR A 23 -26.83 40.52 -8.19
CA TYR A 23 -25.58 39.84 -8.52
C TYR A 23 -25.66 39.34 -9.97
N SER A 24 -24.96 40.06 -10.84
CA SER A 24 -24.69 39.67 -12.22
C SER A 24 -23.81 38.40 -12.24
N LEU A 25 -24.27 37.40 -12.98
CA LEU A 25 -23.54 36.17 -13.33
C LEU A 25 -22.22 36.52 -14.03
N ILE A 26 -21.10 36.14 -13.43
CA ILE A 26 -19.80 36.05 -14.11
C ILE A 26 -19.80 34.70 -14.86
N PRO A 27 -19.59 34.66 -16.18
CA PRO A 27 -19.56 33.40 -16.91
C PRO A 27 -18.29 32.62 -16.53
N TYR A 28 -18.49 31.39 -16.07
CA TYR A 28 -17.46 30.40 -15.80
C TYR A 28 -16.69 30.11 -17.09
N ARG A 29 -15.45 30.57 -17.19
CA ARG A 29 -14.50 30.05 -18.18
C ARG A 29 -13.97 28.74 -17.60
N PRO A 30 -14.04 27.61 -18.34
CA PRO A 30 -13.36 26.40 -17.90
C PRO A 30 -11.87 26.73 -17.86
N SER A 31 -11.31 26.74 -16.66
CA SER A 31 -9.88 26.65 -16.46
C SER A 31 -9.45 25.36 -17.14
N THR A 32 -8.73 25.48 -18.26
CA THR A 32 -7.82 24.44 -18.72
C THR A 32 -7.01 24.03 -17.51
N VAL A 33 -7.29 22.84 -16.97
CA VAL A 33 -6.43 22.21 -15.99
C VAL A 33 -5.08 22.11 -16.68
N ASN A 34 -4.17 22.97 -16.26
CA ASN A 34 -2.78 22.83 -16.60
C ASN A 34 -2.40 21.51 -15.94
N ILE A 35 -2.16 20.47 -16.74
CA ILE A 35 -1.58 19.22 -16.29
C ILE A 35 -0.13 19.56 -15.91
N GLN A 36 0.04 20.25 -14.78
CA GLN A 36 1.29 20.21 -14.05
C GLN A 36 1.48 18.74 -13.71
N GLN A 37 2.63 18.19 -14.09
CA GLN A 37 3.09 16.84 -13.75
C GLN A 37 2.53 16.46 -12.38
N LEU A 38 1.65 15.46 -12.32
CA LEU A 38 1.43 14.74 -11.08
C LEU A 38 2.82 14.21 -10.69
N THR A 39 3.41 14.82 -9.65
CA THR A 39 4.62 14.31 -9.05
C THR A 39 4.28 12.94 -8.49
N MET A 40 4.72 11.92 -9.21
CA MET A 40 4.58 10.51 -8.84
C MET A 40 5.26 10.31 -7.49
N ASN A 41 4.58 9.67 -6.53
CA ASN A 41 5.21 9.38 -5.24
C ASN A 41 6.34 8.35 -5.41
N PHE A 42 7.25 8.23 -4.43
CA PHE A 42 8.38 7.28 -4.50
C PHE A 42 7.94 5.84 -4.82
N PHE A 43 6.89 5.35 -4.18
CA PHE A 43 6.44 3.96 -4.35
C PHE A 43 5.84 3.71 -5.73
N ASP A 44 5.00 4.61 -6.24
CA ASP A 44 4.47 4.56 -7.60
C ASP A 44 5.61 4.56 -8.64
N LYS A 45 6.61 5.43 -8.42
CA LYS A 45 7.80 5.53 -9.27
C LYS A 45 8.64 4.25 -9.21
N LEU A 46 8.80 3.68 -8.02
CA LEU A 46 9.50 2.41 -7.83
C LEU A 46 8.76 1.25 -8.47
N LEU A 47 7.44 1.13 -8.27
CA LEU A 47 6.63 0.07 -8.87
C LEU A 47 6.66 0.14 -10.39
N ALA A 48 6.55 1.35 -10.96
CA ALA A 48 6.70 1.55 -12.40
C ALA A 48 8.09 1.12 -12.91
N ALA A 49 9.16 1.38 -12.15
CA ALA A 49 10.51 0.92 -12.50
C ALA A 49 10.70 -0.59 -12.30
N ILE A 50 10.10 -1.19 -11.28
CA ILE A 50 10.12 -2.65 -11.08
C ILE A 50 9.41 -3.34 -12.25
N GLU A 51 8.25 -2.83 -12.67
CA GLU A 51 7.47 -3.40 -13.78
C GLU A 51 8.20 -3.23 -15.12
N HIS A 52 8.67 -2.02 -15.42
CA HIS A 52 9.28 -1.71 -16.70
C HIS A 52 10.65 -2.41 -16.89
N GLN A 53 11.48 -2.45 -15.85
CA GLN A 53 12.79 -3.12 -15.89
C GLN A 53 12.71 -4.61 -15.52
N ASN A 54 11.57 -5.08 -15.01
CA ASN A 54 11.39 -6.41 -14.41
C ASN A 54 12.52 -6.75 -13.42
N SER A 55 12.76 -5.85 -12.45
CA SER A 55 13.94 -5.92 -11.57
C SER A 55 13.60 -5.57 -10.13
N LEU A 56 14.28 -6.24 -9.18
CA LEU A 56 14.34 -5.84 -7.77
C LEU A 56 15.70 -5.26 -7.37
N LEU A 57 16.60 -5.09 -8.35
CA LEU A 57 17.96 -4.64 -8.11
C LEU A 57 18.02 -3.13 -8.00
N TYR A 58 18.86 -2.64 -7.08
CA TYR A 58 19.31 -1.26 -7.04
C TYR A 58 20.84 -1.21 -7.12
N VAL A 59 21.39 -0.13 -7.67
CA VAL A 59 22.84 0.10 -7.69
C VAL A 59 23.22 1.13 -6.66
N ALA A 60 24.22 0.81 -5.84
CA ALA A 60 24.90 1.77 -4.98
C ALA A 60 25.95 2.52 -5.81
N LEU A 61 25.80 3.84 -5.91
CA LEU A 61 26.69 4.73 -6.66
C LEU A 61 27.66 5.40 -5.69
N GLU A 62 28.75 4.71 -5.39
CA GLU A 62 29.67 5.03 -4.30
C GLU A 62 31.07 5.30 -4.86
N PRO A 63 31.59 6.54 -4.80
CA PRO A 63 32.96 6.82 -5.21
C PRO A 63 33.94 6.42 -4.11
N ASP A 64 34.09 5.11 -3.91
CA ASP A 64 34.92 4.52 -2.86
C ASP A 64 36.42 4.64 -3.18
N PRO A 65 37.19 5.47 -2.43
CA PRO A 65 38.63 5.61 -2.64
C PRO A 65 39.43 4.32 -2.44
N ASP A 66 38.90 3.36 -1.68
CA ASP A 66 39.57 2.08 -1.42
C ASP A 66 39.26 1.01 -2.49
N SER A 67 38.43 1.34 -3.50
CA SER A 67 38.13 0.44 -4.62
C SER A 67 39.30 0.30 -5.60
N HIS A 68 39.45 -0.89 -6.18
CA HIS A 68 40.51 -1.21 -7.15
C HIS A 68 40.16 -0.83 -8.60
N ILE A 69 39.09 -0.03 -8.80
CA ILE A 69 38.52 0.29 -10.11
C ILE A 69 39.52 1.03 -11.01
N PHE A 70 40.43 1.82 -10.42
CA PHE A 70 41.42 2.61 -11.15
C PHE A 70 42.83 2.01 -11.09
N ASP A 71 42.99 0.77 -10.59
CA ASP A 71 44.30 0.14 -10.53
C ASP A 71 44.83 -0.18 -11.94
N THR A 72 46.08 0.23 -12.16
CA THR A 72 46.75 0.36 -13.46
C THR A 72 47.03 -0.93 -14.23
N GLU A 73 46.61 -2.11 -13.75
CA GLU A 73 46.84 -3.38 -14.47
C GLU A 73 45.85 -3.61 -15.62
N ASN A 74 44.69 -2.93 -15.64
CA ASN A 74 43.71 -3.01 -16.74
C ASN A 74 43.69 -1.78 -17.68
N CYS A 75 44.45 -0.73 -17.37
CA CYS A 75 44.58 0.43 -18.25
C CYS A 75 45.85 0.33 -19.09
N GLY A 76 45.72 -0.06 -20.36
CA GLY A 76 46.81 -0.24 -21.31
C GLY A 76 47.77 0.95 -21.45
N GLY A 77 48.78 1.02 -20.57
CA GLY A 77 50.02 1.77 -20.79
C GLY A 77 49.95 3.29 -20.64
N ILE A 78 49.04 3.83 -19.82
CA ILE A 78 49.12 5.25 -19.43
C ILE A 78 49.70 5.33 -18.02
N GLU A 79 50.99 5.63 -17.94
CA GLU A 79 51.61 6.11 -16.70
C GLU A 79 50.85 7.36 -16.24
N SER A 80 50.17 7.30 -15.09
CA SER A 80 49.69 8.51 -14.44
C SER A 80 49.80 8.38 -12.94
N ASN A 81 50.31 9.43 -12.30
CA ASN A 81 50.25 9.61 -10.86
C ASN A 81 48.78 9.54 -10.42
N CYS A 82 48.35 8.39 -9.89
CA CYS A 82 47.00 8.16 -9.41
C CYS A 82 46.69 9.11 -8.24
N THR A 83 45.99 10.18 -8.56
CA THR A 83 45.17 10.92 -7.61
C THR A 83 43.78 10.80 -8.15
N ASP A 84 42.90 10.08 -7.45
CA ASP A 84 41.51 9.84 -7.83
C ASP A 84 40.81 11.18 -8.10
N SER A 85 40.79 11.58 -9.36
CA SER A 85 40.28 12.88 -9.72
C SER A 85 38.75 12.82 -9.72
N ILE A 86 38.11 13.89 -9.26
CA ILE A 86 36.63 14.01 -9.28
C ILE A 86 36.06 13.77 -10.68
N GLU A 87 36.83 14.07 -11.72
CA GLU A 87 36.45 13.85 -13.11
C GLU A 87 36.41 12.34 -13.46
N GLN A 88 37.40 11.56 -13.04
CA GLN A 88 37.39 10.10 -13.22
C GLN A 88 36.22 9.45 -12.50
N TRP A 89 35.94 9.87 -11.26
CA TRP A 89 34.77 9.39 -10.52
C TRP A 89 33.45 9.73 -11.23
N GLN A 90 33.33 10.94 -11.77
CA GLN A 90 32.16 11.34 -12.54
C GLN A 90 31.97 10.47 -13.79
N GLU A 91 33.05 10.21 -14.54
CA GLU A 91 33.02 9.37 -15.73
C GLU A 91 32.62 7.93 -15.41
N TRP A 92 33.18 7.37 -14.33
CA TRP A 92 32.85 6.03 -13.88
C TRP A 92 31.39 5.91 -13.42
N LEU A 93 30.91 6.83 -12.56
CA LEU A 93 29.51 6.84 -12.11
C LEU A 93 28.53 6.99 -13.29
N HIS A 94 28.84 7.84 -14.26
CA HIS A 94 28.03 7.99 -15.48
C HIS A 94 28.09 6.75 -16.38
N PHE A 95 29.22 6.05 -16.42
CA PHE A 95 29.33 4.76 -17.11
C PHE A 95 28.44 3.71 -16.46
N VAL A 96 28.53 3.53 -15.14
CA VAL A 96 27.68 2.60 -14.39
C VAL A 96 26.19 2.89 -14.62
N ILE A 97 25.76 4.15 -14.54
CA ILE A 97 24.35 4.51 -14.79
C ILE A 97 23.91 4.14 -16.22
N ARG A 98 24.73 4.43 -17.24
CA ARG A 98 24.40 4.10 -18.63
C ARG A 98 24.23 2.60 -18.85
N GLU A 99 25.12 1.80 -18.28
CA GLU A 99 25.12 0.35 -18.48
C GLU A 99 24.02 -0.36 -17.66
N THR A 100 23.59 0.23 -16.53
CA THR A 100 22.67 -0.43 -15.58
C THR A 100 21.23 0.07 -15.63
N SER A 101 20.95 1.24 -16.20
CA SER A 101 19.62 1.88 -16.12
C SER A 101 18.45 1.06 -16.68
N GLU A 102 18.71 0.14 -17.61
CA GLU A 102 17.71 -0.78 -18.18
C GLU A 102 17.50 -2.05 -17.33
N LEU A 103 18.34 -2.28 -16.32
CA LEU A 103 18.39 -3.53 -15.53
C LEU A 103 18.01 -3.33 -14.05
N VAL A 104 17.94 -2.09 -13.57
CA VAL A 104 17.76 -1.78 -12.15
C VAL A 104 16.53 -0.91 -11.93
N CYS A 105 15.92 -1.06 -10.75
CA CYS A 105 14.70 -0.36 -10.38
C CYS A 105 14.95 0.87 -9.48
N ALA A 106 16.17 1.06 -8.95
CA ALA A 106 16.52 2.22 -8.14
C ALA A 106 18.04 2.49 -8.15
N TYR A 107 18.42 3.71 -7.77
CA TYR A 107 19.81 4.05 -7.45
C TYR A 107 19.92 4.58 -6.02
N LYS A 108 20.91 4.09 -5.28
CA LYS A 108 21.24 4.53 -3.93
C LYS A 108 22.56 5.29 -3.93
N LEU A 109 22.60 6.46 -3.32
CA LEU A 109 23.81 7.29 -3.22
C LEU A 109 24.18 7.43 -1.74
N SER A 110 25.33 6.88 -1.34
CA SER A 110 25.76 6.88 0.06
C SER A 110 26.52 8.14 0.40
N LEU A 111 25.90 9.00 1.20
CA LEU A 111 26.38 10.36 1.47
C LEU A 111 27.82 10.38 2.02
N GLY A 112 28.21 9.36 2.80
CA GLY A 112 29.55 9.23 3.38
C GLY A 112 30.67 9.31 2.35
N PHE A 113 30.59 8.54 1.26
CA PHE A 113 31.62 8.50 0.20
C PHE A 113 31.75 9.83 -0.55
N TYR A 114 30.65 10.57 -0.73
CA TYR A 114 30.73 11.89 -1.34
C TYR A 114 31.31 12.93 -0.38
N LEU A 115 31.10 12.78 0.93
CA LEU A 115 31.66 13.69 1.94
C LEU A 115 33.17 13.55 2.10
N THR A 116 33.73 12.33 1.97
CA THR A 116 35.19 12.12 2.06
C THR A 116 35.96 12.84 0.96
N LEU A 117 35.33 13.04 -0.20
CA LEU A 117 35.83 13.85 -1.32
C LEU A 117 35.68 15.38 -1.13
N GLY A 118 35.13 15.82 0.01
CA GLY A 118 34.94 17.23 0.35
C GLY A 118 33.90 17.97 -0.49
N ILE A 119 34.04 19.30 -0.62
CA ILE A 119 33.12 20.14 -1.41
C ILE A 119 33.01 19.66 -2.88
N PRO A 120 34.10 19.26 -3.57
CA PRO A 120 33.99 18.68 -4.90
C PRO A 120 33.13 17.40 -4.94
N GLY A 121 33.17 16.57 -3.90
CA GLY A 121 32.32 15.39 -3.76
C GLY A 121 30.84 15.71 -3.64
N LEU A 122 30.46 16.76 -2.91
CA LEU A 122 29.06 17.21 -2.87
C LEU A 122 28.56 17.72 -4.24
N LYS A 123 29.44 18.36 -5.02
CA LYS A 123 29.11 18.72 -6.41
C LYS A 123 29.00 17.50 -7.31
N LEU A 124 29.84 16.49 -7.08
CA LEU A 124 29.76 15.22 -7.77
C LEU A 124 28.43 14.53 -7.48
N LEU A 125 27.97 14.49 -6.21
CA LEU A 125 26.66 13.97 -5.82
C LEU A 125 25.52 14.61 -6.61
N GLU A 126 25.51 15.95 -6.70
CA GLU A 126 24.49 16.69 -7.45
C GLU A 126 24.52 16.34 -8.95
N LYS A 127 25.70 16.25 -9.56
CA LYS A 127 25.86 15.90 -10.97
C LYS A 127 25.44 14.46 -11.27
N THR A 128 25.85 13.52 -10.42
CA THR A 128 25.45 12.11 -10.53
C THR A 128 23.94 11.98 -10.44
N LEU A 129 23.31 12.69 -9.49
CA LEU A 129 21.85 12.69 -9.35
C LEU A 129 21.14 13.24 -10.59
N GLN A 130 21.65 14.31 -11.20
CA GLN A 130 21.12 14.87 -12.46
C GLN A 130 21.28 13.93 -13.67
N PHE A 131 22.25 13.01 -13.63
CA PHE A 131 22.52 12.07 -14.70
C PHE A 131 21.62 10.82 -14.65
N ILE A 132 21.06 10.50 -13.48
CA ILE A 132 20.14 9.36 -13.31
C ILE A 132 18.83 9.62 -14.09
N PRO A 133 18.32 8.63 -14.86
CA PRO A 133 17.06 8.76 -15.57
C PRO A 133 15.89 9.14 -14.63
N PRO A 134 15.07 10.14 -14.97
CA PRO A 134 14.06 10.70 -14.06
C PRO A 134 12.94 9.72 -13.70
N ASN A 135 12.77 8.63 -14.46
CA ASN A 135 11.82 7.56 -14.19
C ASN A 135 12.33 6.54 -13.15
N ILE A 136 13.63 6.54 -12.82
CA ILE A 136 14.21 5.63 -11.83
C ILE A 136 14.29 6.36 -10.48
N PRO A 137 13.74 5.80 -9.39
CA PRO A 137 13.77 6.43 -8.07
C PRO A 137 15.19 6.49 -7.50
N THR A 138 15.45 7.54 -6.71
CA THR A 138 16.73 7.76 -6.06
C THR A 138 16.61 7.76 -4.54
N ILE A 139 17.54 7.07 -3.88
CA ILE A 139 17.60 6.91 -2.43
C ILE A 139 18.90 7.53 -1.92
N LEU A 140 18.81 8.52 -1.04
CA LEU A 140 19.98 9.02 -0.32
C LEU A 140 20.24 8.12 0.90
N ASP A 141 21.37 7.43 0.89
CA ASP A 141 21.80 6.67 2.07
C ASP A 141 22.59 7.59 3.01
N ALA A 142 21.84 8.28 3.88
CA ALA A 142 22.34 9.26 4.83
C ALA A 142 22.47 8.71 6.27
N LYS A 143 21.70 7.67 6.60
CA LYS A 143 21.57 7.08 7.95
C LYS A 143 21.36 8.14 9.05
N HIS A 144 20.68 9.24 8.71
CA HIS A 144 20.54 10.42 9.57
C HIS A 144 19.86 10.08 10.89
N SER A 145 20.38 10.65 11.99
CA SER A 145 19.78 10.54 13.33
C SER A 145 20.14 11.73 14.20
N ASP A 146 19.29 12.75 14.18
CA ASP A 146 19.42 13.91 15.04
C ASP A 146 18.09 14.67 15.17
N LEU A 147 17.63 14.90 16.41
CA LEU A 147 16.36 15.57 16.68
C LEU A 147 16.34 17.03 16.23
N ASN A 148 17.46 17.75 16.34
CA ASN A 148 17.50 19.19 16.13
C ASN A 148 17.55 19.55 14.64
N SER A 149 18.22 18.72 13.84
CA SER A 149 18.49 18.99 12.44
C SER A 149 17.60 18.20 11.49
N SER A 150 16.81 17.21 11.94
CA SER A 150 15.91 16.43 11.07
C SER A 150 15.02 17.28 10.16
N THR A 151 14.46 18.39 10.65
CA THR A 151 13.60 19.25 9.82
C THR A 151 14.38 19.93 8.69
N VAL A 152 15.54 20.48 8.99
CA VAL A 152 16.37 21.17 7.98
C VAL A 152 17.07 20.19 7.05
N PHE A 153 17.39 19.00 7.55
CA PHE A 153 17.98 17.92 6.75
C PHE A 153 16.95 17.32 5.80
N ALA A 154 15.72 17.04 6.25
CA ALA A 154 14.64 16.58 5.37
C ALA A 154 14.38 17.58 4.23
N ARG A 155 14.37 18.88 4.53
CA ARG A 155 14.27 19.94 3.51
C ARG A 155 15.42 19.88 2.52
N PHE A 156 16.65 19.77 3.01
CA PHE A 156 17.83 19.68 2.16
C PHE A 156 17.77 18.45 1.23
N VAL A 157 17.36 17.29 1.74
CA VAL A 157 17.28 16.05 0.95
C VAL A 157 16.16 16.10 -0.09
N PHE A 158 14.95 16.52 0.29
CA PHE A 158 13.77 16.42 -0.56
C PHE A 158 13.47 17.68 -1.40
N GLU A 159 13.84 18.87 -0.94
CA GLU A 159 13.61 20.11 -1.69
C GLU A 159 14.85 20.55 -2.47
N ASP A 160 16.02 20.60 -1.81
CA ASP A 160 17.24 21.12 -2.44
C ASP A 160 17.85 20.08 -3.38
N LEU A 161 18.12 18.87 -2.86
CA LEU A 161 18.69 17.78 -3.66
C LEU A 161 17.65 17.02 -4.48
N LYS A 162 16.38 16.99 -4.03
CA LYS A 162 15.25 16.31 -4.70
C LYS A 162 15.40 14.79 -4.81
N PHE A 163 15.98 14.15 -3.80
CA PHE A 163 15.91 12.70 -3.68
C PHE A 163 14.45 12.23 -3.52
N ASP A 164 14.18 10.98 -3.88
CA ASP A 164 12.86 10.38 -3.72
C ASP A 164 12.71 9.67 -2.36
N ALA A 165 13.81 9.16 -1.80
CA ALA A 165 13.84 8.57 -0.46
C ALA A 165 15.14 8.83 0.31
N CYS A 166 15.12 8.58 1.62
CA CYS A 166 16.27 8.73 2.52
C CYS A 166 16.36 7.61 3.56
N THR A 167 17.55 7.13 3.89
CA THR A 167 17.77 6.21 5.03
C THR A 167 17.94 6.98 6.35
N LEU A 168 17.42 6.43 7.45
CA LEU A 168 17.44 7.02 8.79
C LEU A 168 17.77 5.96 9.86
N THR A 169 18.49 6.37 10.91
CA THR A 169 18.73 5.49 12.06
C THR A 169 17.69 5.75 13.15
N PRO A 170 16.87 4.77 13.61
CA PRO A 170 15.65 5.02 14.39
C PRO A 170 15.83 5.29 15.88
N TYR A 171 17.06 5.34 16.40
CA TYR A 171 17.30 5.28 17.85
C TYR A 171 16.59 6.38 18.67
N ALA A 172 16.45 7.60 18.13
CA ALA A 172 15.76 8.69 18.82
C ALA A 172 14.22 8.68 18.62
N GLY A 173 13.66 7.62 18.01
CA GLY A 173 12.22 7.40 17.87
C GLY A 173 11.54 8.21 16.77
N LEU A 174 10.20 8.29 16.83
CA LEU A 174 9.37 8.96 15.82
C LEU A 174 9.70 10.45 15.66
N ASP A 175 10.07 11.15 16.73
CA ASP A 175 10.25 12.61 16.70
C ASP A 175 11.33 13.06 15.71
N GLN A 176 12.39 12.26 15.49
CA GLN A 176 13.41 12.54 14.46
C GLN A 176 12.98 12.11 13.05
N VAL A 177 12.03 11.17 12.92
CA VAL A 177 11.55 10.62 11.64
C VAL A 177 10.40 11.45 11.07
N ALA A 178 9.52 11.95 11.95
CA ALA A 178 8.33 12.72 11.58
C ALA A 178 8.60 13.88 10.61
N PRO A 179 9.70 14.66 10.71
CA PRO A 179 10.00 15.72 9.75
C PRO A 179 10.27 15.25 8.32
N PHE A 180 10.58 13.96 8.11
CA PHE A 180 10.71 13.37 6.77
C PHE A 180 9.37 12.84 6.26
N LEU A 181 8.49 12.38 7.15
CA LEU A 181 7.18 11.80 6.80
C LEU A 181 6.12 12.85 6.41
N VAL A 182 6.37 14.14 6.68
CA VAL A 182 5.50 15.23 6.22
C VAL A 182 5.51 15.43 4.69
N TYR A 183 6.43 14.78 3.97
CA TYR A 183 6.51 14.80 2.52
C TYR A 183 5.75 13.58 1.95
N PRO A 184 4.50 13.73 1.50
CA PRO A 184 3.63 12.61 1.14
C PRO A 184 4.07 11.86 -0.11
N ASP A 185 4.87 12.50 -0.97
CA ASP A 185 5.42 11.95 -2.20
C ASP A 185 6.79 11.29 -2.02
N LYS A 186 7.35 11.32 -0.80
CA LYS A 186 8.69 10.81 -0.46
C LYS A 186 8.62 9.60 0.47
N ALA A 187 9.69 8.83 0.50
CA ALA A 187 9.84 7.70 1.39
C ALA A 187 11.05 7.79 2.32
N VAL A 188 10.99 7.05 3.42
CA VAL A 188 12.12 6.83 4.33
C VAL A 188 12.35 5.35 4.53
N PHE A 189 13.61 4.96 4.70
CA PHE A 189 14.00 3.61 5.08
C PHE A 189 14.61 3.65 6.48
N ILE A 190 14.00 2.92 7.40
CA ILE A 190 14.45 2.87 8.80
C ILE A 190 15.42 1.73 8.98
N LEU A 191 16.63 2.02 9.45
CA LEU A 191 17.61 1.00 9.79
C LEU A 191 17.16 0.16 10.98
N CYS A 192 16.69 -1.06 10.72
CA CYS A 192 16.19 -1.95 11.75
C CYS A 192 17.27 -2.90 12.28
N ALA A 193 18.06 -3.48 11.37
CA ALA A 193 19.05 -4.48 11.72
C ALA A 193 20.20 -4.50 10.72
N THR A 194 21.39 -4.92 11.15
CA THR A 194 22.62 -4.92 10.35
C THR A 194 23.32 -6.28 10.46
N ALA A 195 24.07 -6.66 9.42
CA ALA A 195 24.74 -7.96 9.36
C ALA A 195 26.09 -8.02 10.11
N ASN A 196 26.64 -6.87 10.53
CA ASN A 196 27.98 -6.83 11.12
C ASN A 196 28.04 -7.58 12.48
N PRO A 197 29.08 -8.39 12.76
CA PRO A 197 29.12 -9.26 13.95
C PRO A 197 28.94 -8.54 15.29
N SER A 198 29.48 -7.31 15.40
CA SER A 198 29.39 -6.50 16.62
C SER A 198 27.97 -5.98 16.92
N ALA A 199 27.06 -6.01 15.95
CA ALA A 199 25.69 -5.57 16.12
C ALA A 199 24.85 -6.52 16.98
N SER A 200 25.16 -7.82 16.96
CA SER A 200 24.43 -8.87 17.70
C SER A 200 24.22 -8.51 19.18
N ILE A 201 25.26 -7.98 19.84
CA ILE A 201 25.24 -7.58 21.25
C ILE A 201 24.14 -6.56 21.56
N ILE A 202 23.85 -5.66 20.61
CA ILE A 202 22.86 -4.58 20.78
C ILE A 202 21.51 -5.02 20.22
N GLN A 203 21.50 -5.62 19.02
CA GLN A 203 20.27 -5.92 18.29
C GLN A 203 19.52 -7.11 18.90
N GLU A 204 20.20 -8.04 19.56
CA GLU A 204 19.56 -9.17 20.27
C GLU A 204 19.18 -8.85 21.73
N TYR A 205 19.59 -7.69 22.26
CA TYR A 205 19.19 -7.26 23.60
C TYR A 205 17.67 -6.95 23.66
N PRO A 206 16.95 -7.23 24.77
CA PRO A 206 17.43 -7.89 26.00
C PRO A 206 17.45 -9.41 25.94
N GLN A 207 16.67 -10.02 25.04
CA GLN A 207 16.52 -11.47 24.95
C GLN A 207 16.36 -11.92 23.48
N PRO A 208 16.86 -13.11 23.10
CA PRO A 208 16.81 -13.60 21.71
C PRO A 208 15.40 -13.78 21.13
N ASP A 209 14.40 -14.02 21.98
CA ASP A 209 12.98 -14.16 21.61
C ASP A 209 12.28 -12.80 21.45
N LYS A 210 12.84 -11.74 22.01
CA LYS A 210 12.35 -10.36 21.86
C LYS A 210 13.51 -9.39 21.59
N PRO A 211 14.19 -9.53 20.44
CA PRO A 211 15.34 -8.71 20.11
C PRO A 211 14.93 -7.26 19.80
N LEU A 212 15.82 -6.31 20.09
CA LEU A 212 15.61 -4.88 19.85
C LEU A 212 15.21 -4.57 18.42
N TYR A 213 15.81 -5.23 17.42
CA TYR A 213 15.49 -4.95 16.02
C TYR A 213 14.03 -5.29 15.67
N LEU A 214 13.43 -6.33 16.26
CA LEU A 214 12.01 -6.63 16.05
C LEU A 214 11.10 -5.64 16.77
N GLU A 215 11.50 -5.15 17.93
CA GLU A 215 10.75 -4.08 18.62
C GLU A 215 10.77 -2.80 17.77
N LEU A 216 11.90 -2.48 17.13
CA LEU A 216 12.02 -1.36 16.19
C LEU A 216 11.11 -1.56 14.98
N VAL A 217 11.10 -2.75 14.37
CA VAL A 217 10.18 -3.08 13.26
C VAL A 217 8.73 -2.86 13.69
N ASN A 218 8.29 -3.48 14.79
CA ASN A 218 6.92 -3.37 15.28
C ASN A 218 6.51 -1.92 15.60
N THR A 219 7.41 -1.16 16.21
CA THR A 219 7.14 0.24 16.59
C THR A 219 7.06 1.13 15.35
N SER A 220 7.99 0.97 14.40
CA SER A 220 8.08 1.78 13.18
C SER A 220 6.88 1.63 12.25
N GLN A 221 6.16 0.51 12.31
CA GLN A 221 4.92 0.32 11.54
C GLN A 221 3.85 1.38 11.85
N THR A 222 3.87 1.97 13.04
CA THR A 222 2.92 3.02 13.44
C THR A 222 3.36 4.44 13.05
N TRP A 223 4.60 4.60 12.56
CA TRP A 223 5.18 5.92 12.29
C TRP A 223 4.72 6.51 10.97
N GLY A 224 4.60 5.67 9.93
CA GLY A 224 4.20 6.07 8.59
C GLY A 224 3.47 4.95 7.86
N THR A 225 2.79 5.30 6.77
CA THR A 225 2.10 4.32 5.90
C THR A 225 3.12 3.38 5.24
N SER A 226 2.64 2.25 4.72
CA SER A 226 3.45 1.32 3.92
C SER A 226 4.02 1.97 2.66
N GLU A 227 3.41 3.06 2.19
CA GLU A 227 3.82 3.85 1.01
C GLU A 227 4.76 5.02 1.35
N GLN A 228 5.18 5.17 2.62
CA GLN A 228 6.14 6.21 3.02
C GLN A 228 7.29 5.68 3.86
N LEU A 229 7.15 4.51 4.49
CA LEU A 229 8.16 3.97 5.38
C LEU A 229 8.46 2.50 5.03
N GLY A 230 9.68 2.28 4.56
CA GLY A 230 10.31 0.97 4.39
C GLY A 230 11.35 0.68 5.49
N LEU A 231 11.92 -0.52 5.44
CA LEU A 231 12.90 -1.02 6.41
C LEU A 231 14.25 -1.22 5.71
N GLU A 232 15.35 -0.75 6.30
CA GLU A 232 16.71 -1.07 5.87
C GLU A 232 17.25 -2.20 6.76
N VAL A 233 17.73 -3.27 6.14
CA VAL A 233 18.08 -4.53 6.82
C VAL A 233 19.35 -5.15 6.24
N GLY A 234 20.23 -5.66 7.09
CA GLY A 234 21.40 -6.45 6.68
C GLY A 234 21.04 -7.81 6.07
N MET A 235 21.95 -8.37 5.27
CA MET A 235 21.76 -9.64 4.56
C MET A 235 22.02 -10.85 5.47
N VAL A 236 21.06 -11.15 6.36
CA VAL A 236 21.08 -12.36 7.21
C VAL A 236 19.74 -13.08 7.08
N PRO A 237 19.67 -14.28 6.48
CA PRO A 237 18.39 -14.95 6.16
C PRO A 237 17.45 -15.11 7.37
N ASP A 238 17.93 -15.62 8.50
CA ASP A 238 17.10 -15.83 9.70
C ASP A 238 16.51 -14.52 10.25
N MET A 239 17.28 -13.45 10.17
CA MET A 239 16.86 -12.12 10.60
C MET A 239 15.82 -11.55 9.64
N LEU A 240 16.06 -11.68 8.33
CA LEU A 240 15.13 -11.26 7.29
C LEU A 240 13.78 -11.98 7.41
N ALA A 241 13.78 -13.30 7.62
CA ALA A 241 12.57 -14.08 7.79
C ALA A 241 11.71 -13.58 8.97
N LYS A 242 12.35 -13.28 10.12
CA LYS A 242 11.66 -12.72 11.29
C LYS A 242 11.10 -11.33 11.02
N ILE A 243 11.84 -10.48 10.32
CA ILE A 243 11.41 -9.12 9.96
C ILE A 243 10.24 -9.17 8.96
N ARG A 244 10.34 -9.99 7.91
CA ARG A 244 9.28 -10.20 6.93
C ARG A 244 8.01 -10.75 7.57
N GLN A 245 8.12 -11.66 8.54
CA GLN A 245 6.97 -12.15 9.30
C GLN A 245 6.31 -11.04 10.15
N ALA A 246 7.11 -10.18 10.78
CA ALA A 246 6.61 -9.11 11.63
C ALA A 246 5.98 -7.94 10.86
N ALA A 247 6.44 -7.70 9.63
CA ALA A 247 6.03 -6.58 8.78
C ALA A 247 5.84 -7.01 7.31
N PRO A 248 4.83 -7.85 7.01
CA PRO A 248 4.67 -8.48 5.69
C PRO A 248 4.43 -7.45 4.58
N GLU A 249 3.82 -6.31 4.89
CA GLU A 249 3.46 -5.25 3.95
C GLU A 249 4.59 -4.27 3.65
N ARG A 250 5.69 -4.30 4.41
CA ARG A 250 6.77 -3.31 4.30
C ARG A 250 7.73 -3.65 3.17
N LEU A 251 8.13 -2.61 2.43
CA LEU A 251 9.27 -2.69 1.53
C LEU A 251 10.56 -2.81 2.34
N ILE A 252 11.40 -3.79 2.02
CA ILE A 252 12.70 -4.02 2.65
C ILE A 252 13.80 -3.65 1.67
N LEU A 253 14.69 -2.76 2.07
CA LEU A 253 15.94 -2.41 1.40
C LEU A 253 17.08 -3.19 2.04
N LEU A 254 17.66 -4.14 1.30
CA LEU A 254 18.85 -4.85 1.78
C LEU A 254 20.08 -3.96 1.71
N GLN A 255 20.91 -3.98 2.75
CA GLN A 255 22.19 -3.27 2.75
C GLN A 255 23.17 -3.89 1.77
N GLY A 256 23.99 -3.06 1.12
CA GLY A 256 25.01 -3.48 0.14
C GLY A 256 26.32 -3.98 0.74
N ASP A 257 26.52 -3.84 2.05
CA ASP A 257 27.72 -4.30 2.75
C ASP A 257 27.60 -5.80 2.99
N VAL A 258 28.10 -6.59 2.04
CA VAL A 258 28.10 -8.05 2.09
C VAL A 258 29.17 -8.47 3.08
N ALA A 259 28.78 -9.17 4.14
CA ALA A 259 29.77 -9.94 4.89
C ALA A 259 30.41 -10.96 3.92
N GLU A 260 31.60 -11.49 4.21
CA GLU A 260 32.18 -12.60 3.42
C GLU A 260 31.23 -13.83 3.34
N GLU A 261 30.19 -13.86 4.17
CA GLU A 261 29.10 -14.82 4.22
C GLU A 261 27.82 -14.14 3.69
N ASN A 262 27.05 -14.78 2.80
CA ASN A 262 25.85 -14.29 2.09
C ASN A 262 26.12 -13.52 0.78
N ASP A 263 26.91 -14.12 -0.10
CA ASP A 263 27.23 -13.58 -1.44
C ASP A 263 26.05 -13.73 -2.39
N LEU A 264 25.47 -12.62 -2.87
CA LEU A 264 24.35 -12.65 -3.82
C LEU A 264 24.74 -13.20 -5.20
N THR A 265 26.03 -13.37 -5.50
CA THR A 265 26.51 -14.05 -6.71
C THR A 265 26.54 -15.58 -6.55
N ASP A 266 26.50 -16.09 -5.32
CA ASP A 266 26.29 -17.50 -5.04
C ASP A 266 24.79 -17.83 -5.04
N LEU A 267 24.43 -18.91 -5.74
CA LEU A 267 23.03 -19.27 -5.96
C LEU A 267 22.33 -19.74 -4.68
N ASP A 268 23.05 -20.44 -3.78
CA ASP A 268 22.47 -20.97 -2.55
C ASP A 268 22.20 -19.83 -1.57
N ASP A 269 23.15 -18.91 -1.43
CA ASP A 269 23.00 -17.69 -0.61
C ASP A 269 21.88 -16.78 -1.15
N LEU A 270 21.85 -16.53 -2.47
CA LEU A 270 20.78 -15.78 -3.12
C LEU A 270 19.41 -16.40 -2.85
N THR A 271 19.28 -17.72 -3.00
CA THR A 271 18.02 -18.44 -2.77
C THR A 271 17.56 -18.31 -1.32
N GLN A 272 18.46 -18.41 -0.35
CA GLN A 272 18.15 -18.24 1.07
C GLN A 272 17.67 -16.81 1.38
N ILE A 273 18.37 -15.80 0.86
CA ILE A 273 18.00 -14.38 1.05
C ILE A 273 16.63 -14.09 0.42
N LEU A 274 16.39 -14.55 -0.80
CA LEU A 274 15.11 -14.33 -1.50
C LEU A 274 13.96 -15.05 -0.79
N SER A 275 14.16 -16.31 -0.36
CA SER A 275 13.16 -17.08 0.40
C SER A 275 12.80 -16.42 1.73
N ALA A 276 13.79 -15.85 2.43
CA ALA A 276 13.56 -15.16 3.70
C ALA A 276 12.96 -13.75 3.54
N GLY A 277 13.33 -13.05 2.47
CA GLY A 277 13.06 -11.61 2.30
C GLY A 277 11.88 -11.26 1.41
N LEU A 278 11.50 -12.10 0.44
CA LEU A 278 10.36 -11.82 -0.45
C LEU A 278 9.03 -11.99 0.28
N SER A 279 8.04 -11.21 -0.14
CA SER A 279 6.65 -11.46 0.23
C SER A 279 6.09 -12.70 -0.49
N LEU A 280 4.90 -13.15 -0.08
CA LEU A 280 4.20 -14.26 -0.73
C LEU A 280 3.96 -14.04 -2.23
N ASN A 281 3.91 -12.77 -2.67
CA ASN A 281 3.72 -12.40 -4.07
C ASN A 281 5.04 -12.28 -4.86
N GLY A 282 6.19 -12.60 -4.25
CA GLY A 282 7.50 -12.45 -4.90
C GLY A 282 7.92 -10.97 -5.07
N GLU A 283 7.47 -10.10 -4.17
CA GLU A 283 7.71 -8.65 -4.18
C GLU A 283 8.18 -8.13 -2.80
N GLY A 284 8.43 -6.82 -2.69
CA GLY A 284 8.64 -6.14 -1.41
C GLY A 284 10.09 -6.18 -0.89
N LEU A 285 11.05 -6.58 -1.72
CA LEU A 285 12.47 -6.65 -1.41
C LEU A 285 13.27 -5.90 -2.47
N LEU A 286 14.21 -5.05 -2.07
CA LEU A 286 15.20 -4.42 -2.95
C LEU A 286 16.58 -4.96 -2.62
N LEU A 287 17.27 -5.48 -3.63
CA LEU A 287 18.58 -6.10 -3.50
C LEU A 287 19.68 -5.19 -4.08
N PRO A 288 20.82 -5.03 -3.40
CA PRO A 288 21.97 -4.34 -3.97
C PRO A 288 22.55 -5.16 -5.13
N VAL A 289 23.03 -4.48 -6.16
CA VAL A 289 23.99 -5.08 -7.09
C VAL A 289 25.33 -5.26 -6.34
N PRO A 290 25.90 -6.47 -6.29
CA PRO A 290 27.19 -6.71 -5.64
C PRO A 290 28.30 -5.85 -6.26
N PRO A 291 29.17 -5.21 -5.45
CA PRO A 291 30.27 -4.38 -5.95
C PRO A 291 31.16 -5.10 -6.97
N GLN A 292 31.40 -6.41 -6.78
CA GLN A 292 32.22 -7.24 -7.66
C GLN A 292 31.67 -7.31 -9.09
N LEU A 293 30.35 -7.14 -9.29
CA LEU A 293 29.77 -7.09 -10.64
C LEU A 293 29.98 -5.73 -11.30
N LEU A 294 30.10 -4.64 -10.52
CA LEU A 294 30.34 -3.28 -11.03
C LEU A 294 31.79 -3.06 -11.45
N GLU A 295 32.72 -3.85 -10.92
CA GLU A 295 34.15 -3.80 -11.22
C GLU A 295 34.55 -4.60 -12.47
N GLN A 296 33.64 -5.41 -13.03
CA GLN A 296 33.89 -6.24 -14.20
C GLN A 296 33.72 -5.48 -15.52
N ASP A 297 34.54 -5.83 -16.53
CA ASP A 297 34.44 -5.25 -17.89
C ASP A 297 33.05 -5.48 -18.54
N ASN A 298 32.40 -6.60 -18.23
CA ASN A 298 31.09 -6.99 -18.77
C ASN A 298 29.95 -6.82 -17.73
N LEU A 299 29.95 -5.73 -16.95
CA LEU A 299 28.98 -5.53 -15.88
C LEU A 299 27.51 -5.70 -16.31
N LYS A 300 27.16 -5.31 -17.54
CA LYS A 300 25.79 -5.41 -18.06
C LYS A 300 25.32 -6.86 -18.15
N GLU A 301 26.21 -7.79 -18.51
CA GLU A 301 25.90 -9.21 -18.63
C GLU A 301 25.73 -9.85 -17.25
N GLY A 302 26.68 -9.63 -16.33
CA GLY A 302 26.60 -10.16 -14.96
C GLY A 302 25.37 -9.68 -14.18
N ILE A 303 25.02 -8.40 -14.29
CA ILE A 303 23.82 -7.85 -13.64
C ILE A 303 22.54 -8.42 -14.26
N LYS A 304 22.54 -8.66 -15.57
CA LYS A 304 21.40 -9.27 -16.25
C LYS A 304 21.22 -10.72 -15.84
N GLU A 305 22.29 -11.49 -15.71
CA GLU A 305 22.24 -12.85 -15.18
C GLU A 305 21.68 -12.89 -13.76
N LEU A 306 22.16 -12.01 -12.88
CA LEU A 306 21.63 -11.88 -11.52
C LEU A 306 20.14 -11.50 -11.52
N GLN A 307 19.73 -10.55 -12.37
CA GLN A 307 18.33 -10.17 -12.54
C GLN A 307 17.47 -11.37 -12.98
N GLU A 308 17.94 -12.16 -13.94
CA GLU A 308 17.26 -13.35 -14.43
C GLU A 308 17.12 -14.41 -13.34
N GLN A 309 18.18 -14.65 -12.54
CA GLN A 309 18.15 -15.56 -11.39
C GLN A 309 17.14 -15.11 -10.33
N ILE A 310 17.16 -13.82 -9.95
CA ILE A 310 16.19 -13.25 -9.02
C ILE A 310 14.77 -13.44 -9.54
N ASN A 311 14.52 -13.19 -10.82
CA ASN A 311 13.19 -13.34 -11.40
C ASN A 311 12.73 -14.81 -11.46
N GLN A 312 13.65 -15.75 -11.70
CA GLN A 312 13.34 -17.17 -11.59
C GLN A 312 12.95 -17.54 -10.16
N GLU A 313 13.68 -17.07 -9.15
CA GLU A 313 13.32 -17.30 -7.75
C GLU A 313 12.03 -16.60 -7.35
N ARG A 314 11.76 -15.38 -7.82
CA ARG A 314 10.45 -14.72 -7.62
C ARG A 314 9.32 -15.57 -8.17
N GLN A 315 9.48 -16.12 -9.38
CA GLN A 315 8.52 -17.04 -9.96
C GLN A 315 8.42 -18.33 -9.15
N ARG A 316 9.52 -18.88 -8.61
CA ARG A 316 9.51 -20.03 -7.71
C ARG A 316 8.88 -19.73 -6.36
N VAL A 317 8.97 -18.52 -5.82
CA VAL A 317 8.26 -18.14 -4.59
C VAL A 317 6.77 -18.04 -4.88
N ILE A 318 6.39 -17.50 -6.04
CA ILE A 318 5.00 -17.47 -6.49
C ILE A 318 4.48 -18.91 -6.77
N GLN A 319 5.31 -19.81 -7.29
CA GLN A 319 4.95 -21.19 -7.65
C GLN A 319 5.13 -22.19 -6.48
N GLY A 320 6.03 -21.90 -5.56
CA GLY A 320 6.58 -22.75 -4.50
C GLY A 320 6.29 -22.23 -3.10
N ASN A 321 5.49 -21.17 -2.97
CA ASN A 321 4.56 -21.02 -1.86
C ASN A 321 3.28 -21.83 -2.14
N PRO A 322 3.18 -23.08 -1.66
CA PRO A 322 1.90 -23.61 -1.22
C PRO A 322 1.57 -22.95 0.14
N THR A 323 1.39 -21.64 0.14
CA THR A 323 0.67 -20.92 1.21
C THR A 323 -0.37 -20.01 0.57
N CYS A 324 -1.07 -20.57 -0.41
CA CYS A 324 -2.44 -20.86 -0.05
C CYS A 324 -2.43 -22.18 0.73
N ASP A 325 -2.68 -22.11 2.04
CA ASP A 325 -3.25 -23.24 2.78
C ASP A 325 -4.75 -23.37 2.42
N LEU A 326 -5.09 -23.23 1.13
CA LEU A 326 -5.96 -24.20 0.52
C LEU A 326 -5.17 -25.50 0.60
N TRP A 327 -5.66 -26.38 1.45
CA TRP A 327 -5.71 -27.78 1.12
C TRP A 327 -6.26 -27.93 -0.32
N LEU A 328 -5.37 -27.93 -1.31
CA LEU A 328 -5.55 -28.61 -2.57
C LEU A 328 -4.57 -29.77 -2.52
N PRO A 329 -5.03 -30.98 -2.19
CA PRO A 329 -4.32 -32.14 -2.68
C PRO A 329 -4.32 -32.03 -4.21
N ASP A 330 -3.30 -32.61 -4.86
CA ASP A 330 -3.43 -33.12 -6.22
C ASP A 330 -4.51 -34.22 -6.24
N VAL A 331 -5.75 -33.78 -6.08
CA VAL A 331 -6.95 -34.48 -6.49
C VAL A 331 -7.46 -33.61 -7.61
N CYS A 332 -7.60 -34.18 -8.80
CA CYS A 332 -8.44 -33.57 -9.83
C CYS A 332 -9.82 -33.30 -9.22
N PHE A 333 -10.06 -32.10 -8.70
CA PHE A 333 -11.37 -31.70 -8.24
C PHE A 333 -12.21 -31.45 -9.47
N LEU A 334 -13.30 -32.19 -9.58
CA LEU A 334 -14.21 -32.16 -10.72
C LEU A 334 -14.98 -30.81 -10.82
N ARG A 335 -14.75 -29.84 -9.91
CA ARG A 335 -15.42 -28.52 -9.84
C ARG A 335 -14.47 -27.44 -9.30
N HIS A 336 -14.41 -26.29 -9.96
CA HIS A 336 -13.63 -25.10 -9.58
C HIS A 336 -14.50 -24.16 -8.73
N GLN A 337 -14.03 -23.72 -7.56
CA GLN A 337 -14.71 -22.73 -6.70
C GLN A 337 -13.80 -21.50 -6.49
N PRO A 338 -14.07 -20.35 -7.13
CA PRO A 338 -13.15 -19.20 -7.19
C PRO A 338 -13.02 -18.43 -5.87
N HIS A 339 -13.98 -18.53 -4.95
CA HIS A 339 -13.99 -17.78 -3.69
C HIS A 339 -13.73 -18.63 -2.44
N ARG A 340 -13.22 -19.86 -2.61
CA ARG A 340 -12.98 -20.82 -1.50
C ARG A 340 -12.17 -20.20 -0.35
N ASP A 341 -11.06 -19.54 -0.67
CA ASP A 341 -10.22 -18.85 0.32
C ASP A 341 -10.97 -17.80 1.13
N LEU A 342 -11.72 -16.96 0.44
CA LEU A 342 -12.49 -15.89 1.07
C LEU A 342 -13.53 -16.47 2.04
N ILE A 343 -14.18 -17.58 1.67
CA ILE A 343 -15.15 -18.29 2.52
C ILE A 343 -14.46 -18.81 3.81
N LEU A 344 -13.30 -19.44 3.67
CA LEU A 344 -12.54 -19.97 4.82
C LEU A 344 -12.09 -18.84 5.74
N GLN A 345 -11.58 -17.74 5.18
CA GLN A 345 -11.14 -16.59 5.96
C GLN A 345 -12.30 -15.89 6.68
N LEU A 346 -13.47 -15.77 6.03
CA LEU A 346 -14.69 -15.26 6.67
C LEU A 346 -15.10 -16.12 7.88
N TYR A 347 -14.98 -17.44 7.77
CA TYR A 347 -15.22 -18.34 8.90
C TYR A 347 -14.18 -18.15 10.01
N ASP A 348 -12.90 -18.11 9.67
CA ASP A 348 -11.79 -18.04 10.65
C ASP A 348 -11.79 -16.72 11.45
N ILE A 349 -12.20 -15.59 10.85
CA ILE A 349 -12.41 -14.32 11.59
C ILE A 349 -13.73 -14.28 12.37
N GLY A 350 -14.52 -15.36 12.32
CA GLY A 350 -15.80 -15.52 12.99
C GLY A 350 -16.91 -14.63 12.44
N CYS A 351 -16.96 -14.42 11.12
CA CYS A 351 -18.14 -13.84 10.48
C CYS A 351 -19.30 -14.83 10.42
N ILE A 352 -19.04 -16.14 10.46
CA ILE A 352 -20.06 -17.19 10.53
C ILE A 352 -19.94 -17.87 11.89
N ILE A 353 -20.98 -17.78 12.71
CA ILE A 353 -20.99 -18.28 14.08
C ILE A 353 -22.11 -19.31 14.19
N PHE A 354 -21.79 -20.50 14.70
CA PHE A 354 -22.77 -21.57 14.98
C PHE A 354 -23.22 -21.55 16.44
N GLY A 355 -24.50 -21.81 16.66
CA GLY A 355 -25.15 -21.82 17.97
C GLY A 355 -26.62 -21.41 17.90
N ASP A 356 -27.35 -21.53 19.01
CA ASP A 356 -28.75 -21.10 19.09
C ASP A 356 -28.86 -19.57 19.13
N HIS A 357 -29.15 -18.96 17.98
CA HIS A 357 -29.28 -17.51 17.84
C HIS A 357 -30.73 -17.10 17.64
N VAL A 358 -31.29 -16.35 18.60
CA VAL A 358 -32.66 -15.81 18.50
C VAL A 358 -32.67 -14.57 17.62
N GLN A 359 -33.40 -14.63 16.50
CA GLN A 359 -33.57 -13.50 15.59
C GLN A 359 -34.54 -12.45 16.16
N ALA A 360 -34.55 -11.25 15.56
CA ALA A 360 -35.52 -10.20 15.89
C ALA A 360 -36.99 -10.61 15.64
N SER A 361 -37.21 -11.67 14.84
CA SER A 361 -38.51 -12.32 14.62
C SER A 361 -38.93 -13.25 15.76
N GLY A 362 -38.03 -13.61 16.68
CA GLY A 362 -38.24 -14.60 17.74
C GLY A 362 -37.93 -16.05 17.34
N GLU A 363 -37.58 -16.31 16.08
CA GLU A 363 -37.14 -17.63 15.61
C GLU A 363 -35.68 -17.89 15.99
N THR A 364 -35.37 -19.11 16.42
CA THR A 364 -34.00 -19.54 16.69
C THR A 364 -33.38 -20.09 15.42
N PHE A 365 -32.26 -19.52 14.99
CA PHE A 365 -31.44 -20.05 13.91
C PHE A 365 -30.19 -20.71 14.48
N PRO A 366 -29.73 -21.81 13.87
CA PRO A 366 -28.55 -22.54 14.32
C PRO A 366 -27.21 -21.86 13.93
N TYR A 367 -27.26 -20.75 13.20
CA TYR A 367 -26.10 -19.93 12.85
C TYR A 367 -26.47 -18.45 12.73
N TYR A 368 -25.46 -17.59 12.80
CA TYR A 368 -25.54 -16.15 12.59
C TYR A 368 -24.36 -15.67 11.74
N ILE A 369 -24.65 -14.77 10.79
CA ILE A 369 -23.66 -14.17 9.90
C ILE A 369 -23.47 -12.69 10.27
N ASP A 370 -22.30 -12.32 10.80
CA ASP A 370 -21.93 -10.94 11.15
C ASP A 370 -20.82 -10.39 10.27
N LEU A 371 -21.23 -9.78 9.15
CA LEU A 371 -20.31 -9.15 8.21
C LEU A 371 -19.78 -7.80 8.70
N ARG A 372 -20.18 -7.29 9.88
CA ARG A 372 -19.62 -6.03 10.40
C ARG A 372 -18.17 -6.18 10.85
N ARG A 373 -17.72 -7.39 11.12
CA ARG A 373 -16.36 -7.68 11.61
C ARG A 373 -15.30 -7.47 10.53
N ILE A 374 -15.68 -7.55 9.25
CA ILE A 374 -14.75 -7.46 8.11
C ILE A 374 -13.97 -6.15 8.10
N ILE A 375 -14.54 -5.05 8.61
CA ILE A 375 -13.88 -3.74 8.63
C ILE A 375 -12.65 -3.68 9.52
N SER A 376 -12.51 -4.62 10.45
CA SER A 376 -11.35 -4.74 11.33
C SER A 376 -10.22 -5.57 10.72
N THR A 377 -10.41 -6.13 9.52
CA THR A 377 -9.42 -6.95 8.81
C THR A 377 -9.23 -6.42 7.38
N PRO A 378 -8.38 -5.39 7.17
CA PRO A 378 -8.27 -4.67 5.90
C PRO A 378 -7.94 -5.54 4.68
N GLN A 379 -7.14 -6.60 4.84
CA GLN A 379 -6.79 -7.53 3.75
C GLN A 379 -8.04 -8.26 3.21
N ILE A 380 -8.80 -8.91 4.10
CA ILE A 380 -10.05 -9.60 3.75
C ILE A 380 -11.05 -8.58 3.20
N PHE A 381 -11.13 -7.41 3.82
CA PHE A 381 -12.00 -6.35 3.35
C PHE A 381 -11.65 -5.87 1.93
N HIS A 382 -10.37 -5.78 1.60
CA HIS A 382 -9.91 -5.45 0.24
C HIS A 382 -10.33 -6.52 -0.77
N GLN A 383 -10.19 -7.81 -0.44
CA GLN A 383 -10.64 -8.92 -1.28
C GLN A 383 -12.15 -8.89 -1.50
N ILE A 384 -12.93 -8.62 -0.45
CA ILE A 384 -14.38 -8.44 -0.54
C ILE A 384 -14.70 -7.29 -1.51
N VAL A 385 -14.09 -6.12 -1.33
CA VAL A 385 -14.30 -4.97 -2.23
C VAL A 385 -13.91 -5.31 -3.67
N GLY A 386 -12.85 -6.09 -3.88
CA GLY A 386 -12.47 -6.62 -5.19
C GLY A 386 -13.56 -7.49 -5.82
N ALA A 387 -14.08 -8.47 -5.09
CA ALA A 387 -15.10 -9.39 -5.57
C ALA A 387 -16.44 -8.70 -5.90
N TYR A 388 -16.84 -7.70 -5.10
CA TYR A 388 -17.94 -6.82 -5.50
C TYR A 388 -17.61 -6.03 -6.78
N GLY A 389 -16.38 -5.50 -6.86
CA GLY A 389 -15.90 -4.72 -8.00
C GLY A 389 -16.04 -5.48 -9.33
N GLU A 390 -15.67 -6.76 -9.36
CA GLU A 390 -15.82 -7.63 -10.53
C GLU A 390 -17.26 -7.69 -11.05
N ILE A 391 -18.25 -7.77 -10.15
CA ILE A 391 -19.67 -7.71 -10.52
C ILE A 391 -20.01 -6.32 -11.03
N LEU A 392 -19.65 -5.27 -10.28
CA LEU A 392 -20.02 -3.88 -10.61
C LEU A 392 -19.42 -3.42 -11.95
N GLU A 393 -18.24 -3.89 -12.33
CA GLU A 393 -17.60 -3.57 -13.61
C GLU A 393 -18.39 -4.09 -14.83
N THR A 394 -19.23 -5.11 -14.64
CA THR A 394 -20.13 -5.61 -15.70
C THR A 394 -21.41 -4.79 -15.85
N LEU A 395 -21.69 -3.88 -14.92
CA LEU A 395 -22.93 -3.10 -14.85
C LEU A 395 -22.73 -1.67 -15.36
N THR A 396 -23.83 -1.04 -15.82
CA THR A 396 -23.81 0.37 -16.24
C THR A 396 -24.63 1.21 -15.27
N PHE A 397 -23.98 2.09 -14.53
CA PHE A 397 -24.61 2.98 -13.55
C PHE A 397 -23.82 4.28 -13.37
N ASP A 398 -24.48 5.30 -12.82
CA ASP A 398 -23.89 6.61 -12.55
C ASP A 398 -23.28 6.70 -11.15
N ARG A 399 -23.92 6.09 -10.14
CA ARG A 399 -23.51 6.14 -8.72
C ARG A 399 -23.75 4.85 -7.96
N ILE A 400 -23.01 4.70 -6.87
CA ILE A 400 -23.15 3.62 -5.89
C ILE A 400 -24.00 4.10 -4.72
N ALA A 401 -24.95 3.28 -4.25
CA ALA A 401 -25.71 3.55 -3.05
C ALA A 401 -25.54 2.46 -2.00
N GLY A 402 -24.85 2.77 -0.89
CA GLY A 402 -24.69 1.83 0.23
C GLY A 402 -25.86 1.88 1.21
N ILE A 403 -26.38 0.73 1.66
CA ILE A 403 -27.47 0.66 2.64
C ILE A 403 -26.93 0.70 4.09
N PRO A 404 -27.29 1.70 4.91
CA PRO A 404 -26.74 1.81 6.26
C PRO A 404 -27.20 0.70 7.23
N TYR A 405 -26.34 0.23 8.15
CA TYR A 405 -24.93 0.60 8.36
C TYR A 405 -23.93 -0.42 7.84
N GLY A 406 -24.37 -1.66 7.57
CA GLY A 406 -23.48 -2.80 7.29
C GLY A 406 -22.66 -2.64 6.02
N SER A 407 -23.28 -2.13 4.95
CA SER A 407 -22.63 -2.01 3.63
C SER A 407 -22.06 -0.61 3.34
N LEU A 408 -22.18 0.36 4.26
CA LEU A 408 -21.58 1.68 4.07
C LEU A 408 -20.05 1.63 3.91
N PRO A 409 -19.30 0.88 4.74
CA PRO A 409 -17.87 0.71 4.53
C PRO A 409 -17.57 0.11 3.16
N THR A 410 -18.26 -0.96 2.78
CA THR A 410 -18.07 -1.64 1.49
C THR A 410 -18.34 -0.72 0.31
N ALA A 411 -19.46 0.01 0.34
CA ALA A 411 -19.81 0.98 -0.69
C ALA A 411 -18.81 2.15 -0.76
N THR A 412 -18.22 2.56 0.37
CA THR A 412 -17.15 3.56 0.40
C THR A 412 -15.88 3.01 -0.27
N GLY A 413 -15.48 1.78 0.05
CA GLY A 413 -14.36 1.10 -0.61
C GLY A 413 -14.55 0.96 -2.11
N LEU A 414 -15.75 0.56 -2.55
CA LEU A 414 -16.11 0.46 -3.97
C LEU A 414 -16.11 1.83 -4.67
N SER A 415 -16.57 2.88 -3.99
CA SER A 415 -16.55 4.25 -4.53
C SER A 415 -15.13 4.72 -4.83
N LEU A 416 -14.18 4.44 -3.94
CA LEU A 416 -12.77 4.76 -4.12
C LEU A 416 -12.15 3.90 -5.24
N ARG A 417 -12.37 2.58 -5.21
CA ARG A 417 -11.81 1.63 -6.17
C ARG A 417 -12.28 1.89 -7.60
N LEU A 418 -13.59 2.05 -7.79
CA LEU A 418 -14.20 2.22 -9.12
C LEU A 418 -14.23 3.70 -9.56
N GLN A 419 -13.78 4.62 -8.70
CA GLN A 419 -13.86 6.07 -8.91
C GLN A 419 -15.29 6.54 -9.24
N ARG A 420 -16.29 5.91 -8.60
CA ARG A 420 -17.71 6.22 -8.79
C ARG A 420 -18.27 6.98 -7.59
N PRO A 421 -19.01 8.09 -7.79
CA PRO A 421 -19.59 8.81 -6.67
C PRO A 421 -20.56 7.95 -5.86
N MET A 422 -20.54 8.12 -4.54
CA MET A 422 -21.42 7.41 -3.61
C MET A 422 -22.53 8.31 -3.06
N ILE A 423 -23.70 7.71 -2.85
CA ILE A 423 -24.82 8.26 -2.06
C ILE A 423 -25.27 7.21 -1.04
N PHE A 424 -26.12 7.59 -0.08
CA PHE A 424 -26.80 6.60 0.77
C PHE A 424 -28.13 7.11 1.34
N PRO A 425 -29.17 6.25 1.41
CA PRO A 425 -30.43 6.61 2.06
C PRO A 425 -30.26 6.60 3.58
N ARG A 426 -30.73 7.65 4.26
CA ARG A 426 -30.68 7.71 5.73
C ARG A 426 -31.63 6.68 6.36
N LYS A 427 -31.20 6.08 7.47
CA LYS A 427 -32.04 5.15 8.24
C LYS A 427 -33.22 5.87 8.91
N GLU A 428 -32.96 7.02 9.52
CA GLU A 428 -33.93 7.84 10.26
C GLU A 428 -34.20 9.19 9.59
N VAL A 429 -35.42 9.70 9.72
CA VAL A 429 -35.80 11.04 9.26
C VAL A 429 -35.58 12.03 10.41
N LYS A 430 -34.74 13.05 10.22
CA LYS A 430 -34.53 14.10 11.25
C LYS A 430 -35.83 14.90 11.44
N ALA A 431 -36.23 15.11 12.71
CA ALA A 431 -37.40 15.94 13.06
C ALA A 431 -37.21 17.44 12.78
N TYR A 432 -35.95 17.91 12.64
CA TYR A 432 -35.61 19.32 12.39
C TYR A 432 -34.49 19.44 11.33
N GLY A 433 -34.68 20.32 10.35
CA GLY A 433 -33.79 20.53 9.20
C GLY A 433 -34.47 20.24 7.85
N ALA A 434 -33.76 20.40 6.72
CA ALA A 434 -34.29 20.29 5.36
C ALA A 434 -34.82 18.89 4.93
N GLY A 435 -35.06 17.97 5.85
CA GLY A 435 -35.75 16.70 5.60
C GLY A 435 -35.10 15.76 4.57
N ARG A 436 -33.80 15.95 4.25
CA ARG A 436 -33.12 15.16 3.22
C ARG A 436 -33.09 13.67 3.58
N LEU A 437 -33.70 12.85 2.73
CA LEU A 437 -33.80 11.39 2.86
C LEU A 437 -32.52 10.66 2.43
N ILE A 438 -31.67 11.30 1.63
CA ILE A 438 -30.47 10.74 1.02
C ILE A 438 -29.30 11.70 1.25
N GLU A 439 -28.13 11.15 1.56
CA GLU A 439 -26.86 11.87 1.65
C GLU A 439 -26.06 11.73 0.36
N GLY A 440 -25.29 12.76 0.03
CA GLY A 440 -24.53 12.88 -1.22
C GLY A 440 -25.24 13.75 -2.27
N HIS A 441 -24.52 14.12 -3.32
CA HIS A 441 -25.03 14.92 -4.43
C HIS A 441 -25.48 13.99 -5.56
N PHE A 442 -26.67 14.24 -6.11
CA PHE A 442 -27.22 13.47 -7.22
C PHE A 442 -28.18 14.33 -8.05
N GLN A 443 -28.49 13.86 -9.26
CA GLN A 443 -29.51 14.44 -10.12
C GLN A 443 -30.65 13.44 -10.38
N PRO A 444 -31.91 13.88 -10.42
CA PRO A 444 -33.01 13.00 -10.83
C PRO A 444 -32.76 12.41 -12.23
N GLY A 445 -33.04 11.12 -12.39
CA GLY A 445 -32.86 10.37 -13.63
C GLY A 445 -31.57 9.55 -13.72
N GLU A 446 -30.61 9.77 -12.82
CA GLU A 446 -29.37 8.97 -12.69
C GLU A 446 -29.69 7.51 -12.33
N THR A 447 -28.91 6.58 -12.87
CA THR A 447 -28.97 5.14 -12.62
C THR A 447 -28.06 4.77 -11.45
N ILE A 448 -28.60 4.02 -10.50
CA ILE A 448 -27.96 3.70 -9.22
C ILE A 448 -27.85 2.20 -9.06
N VAL A 449 -26.65 1.72 -8.73
CA VAL A 449 -26.43 0.38 -8.20
C VAL A 449 -26.50 0.44 -6.67
N VAL A 450 -27.30 -0.44 -6.07
CA VAL A 450 -27.41 -0.53 -4.61
C VAL A 450 -26.49 -1.62 -4.10
N VAL A 451 -25.73 -1.31 -3.06
CA VAL A 451 -24.82 -2.25 -2.39
C VAL A 451 -25.36 -2.54 -1.00
N ASP A 452 -25.52 -3.82 -0.66
CA ASP A 452 -25.89 -4.29 0.69
C ASP A 452 -25.02 -5.46 1.14
N ASP A 453 -25.01 -5.82 2.43
CA ASP A 453 -24.12 -6.85 2.97
C ASP A 453 -24.62 -8.28 2.70
N ILE A 454 -25.85 -8.60 3.09
CA ILE A 454 -26.45 -9.93 2.96
C ILE A 454 -27.95 -9.86 2.58
N LEU A 455 -28.36 -10.69 1.63
CA LEU A 455 -29.77 -10.85 1.24
C LEU A 455 -30.44 -11.98 2.03
N ILE A 456 -31.12 -11.66 3.12
CA ILE A 456 -31.92 -12.63 3.90
C ILE A 456 -33.39 -12.65 3.46
N THR A 457 -34.09 -11.51 3.59
CA THR A 457 -35.51 -11.39 3.17
C THR A 457 -35.69 -10.42 2.01
N GLY A 458 -34.68 -9.59 1.73
CA GLY A 458 -34.73 -8.48 0.77
C GLY A 458 -35.41 -7.21 1.30
N ASN A 459 -36.07 -7.24 2.46
CA ASN A 459 -36.86 -6.10 2.95
C ASN A 459 -36.03 -4.84 3.23
N SER A 460 -34.79 -4.99 3.71
CA SER A 460 -33.90 -3.86 3.99
C SER A 460 -33.54 -3.13 2.72
N VAL A 461 -33.04 -3.87 1.73
CA VAL A 461 -32.61 -3.31 0.44
C VAL A 461 -33.78 -2.75 -0.37
N ILE A 462 -34.96 -3.38 -0.34
CA ILE A 462 -36.17 -2.87 -1.01
C ILE A 462 -36.56 -1.50 -0.43
N LYS A 463 -36.64 -1.38 0.90
CA LYS A 463 -36.93 -0.09 1.56
C LYS A 463 -35.89 0.98 1.25
N GLY A 464 -34.62 0.59 1.15
CA GLY A 464 -33.53 1.48 0.73
C GLY A 464 -33.70 1.95 -0.71
N ALA A 465 -33.96 1.03 -1.64
CA ALA A 465 -34.19 1.29 -3.05
C ALA A 465 -35.44 2.15 -3.30
N GLU A 466 -36.52 1.93 -2.56
CA GLU A 466 -37.74 2.76 -2.63
C GLU A 466 -37.47 4.21 -2.22
N LYS A 467 -36.66 4.44 -1.18
CA LYS A 467 -36.24 5.79 -0.78
C LYS A 467 -35.46 6.48 -1.90
N LEU A 468 -34.54 5.75 -2.55
CA LEU A 468 -33.78 6.27 -3.70
C LEU A 468 -34.71 6.59 -4.88
N LYS A 469 -35.63 5.68 -5.23
CA LYS A 469 -36.65 5.89 -6.28
C LYS A 469 -37.55 7.09 -5.99
N SER A 470 -37.95 7.29 -4.73
CA SER A 470 -38.77 8.45 -4.33
C SER A 470 -38.07 9.81 -4.54
N ALA A 471 -36.74 9.82 -4.65
CA ALA A 471 -35.96 11.01 -4.98
C ALA A 471 -35.71 11.19 -6.50
N GLY A 472 -36.35 10.36 -7.34
CA GLY A 472 -36.26 10.41 -8.79
C GLY A 472 -35.07 9.66 -9.38
N LEU A 473 -34.42 8.78 -8.61
CA LEU A 473 -33.31 7.95 -9.07
C LEU A 473 -33.83 6.63 -9.67
N LYS A 474 -33.12 6.08 -10.67
CA LYS A 474 -33.41 4.77 -11.24
C LYS A 474 -32.58 3.73 -10.51
N VAL A 475 -33.22 2.72 -9.93
CA VAL A 475 -32.55 1.60 -9.25
C VAL A 475 -32.95 0.32 -9.94
N GLU A 476 -31.96 -0.34 -10.55
CA GLU A 476 -32.14 -1.54 -11.36
C GLU A 476 -31.34 -2.72 -10.78
N ASP A 477 -30.11 -2.48 -10.33
CA ASP A 477 -29.23 -3.52 -9.81
C ASP A 477 -29.00 -3.40 -8.30
N ILE A 478 -28.99 -4.57 -7.64
CA ILE A 478 -28.64 -4.75 -6.24
C ILE A 478 -27.49 -5.77 -6.19
N VAL A 479 -26.38 -5.40 -5.56
CA VAL A 479 -25.21 -6.26 -5.40
C VAL A 479 -24.95 -6.49 -3.91
N VAL A 480 -24.76 -7.76 -3.52
CA VAL A 480 -24.48 -8.15 -2.13
C VAL A 480 -23.32 -9.13 -2.02
N LEU A 481 -22.77 -9.30 -0.81
CA LEU A 481 -21.70 -10.26 -0.56
C LEU A 481 -22.28 -11.67 -0.52
N ILE A 482 -23.35 -11.84 0.25
CA ILE A 482 -23.95 -13.16 0.49
C ILE A 482 -25.43 -13.14 0.11
N ASP A 483 -25.81 -14.05 -0.78
CA ASP A 483 -27.19 -14.45 -0.96
C ASP A 483 -27.52 -15.56 0.01
N HIS A 484 -28.44 -15.32 0.96
CA HIS A 484 -28.92 -16.35 1.88
C HIS A 484 -29.75 -17.43 1.16
N GLU A 485 -30.05 -17.21 -0.12
CA GLU A 485 -30.93 -18.04 -0.93
C GLU A 485 -32.33 -18.08 -0.29
N ARG A 486 -33.18 -19.08 -0.55
CA ARG A 486 -34.60 -19.11 -0.11
C ARG A 486 -35.55 -18.18 -0.88
N GLY A 487 -35.32 -18.02 -2.19
CA GLY A 487 -36.26 -17.35 -3.09
C GLY A 487 -36.17 -15.80 -3.08
N VAL A 488 -35.11 -15.24 -2.49
CA VAL A 488 -34.98 -13.78 -2.32
C VAL A 488 -34.73 -13.07 -3.65
N LYS A 489 -33.90 -13.66 -4.53
CA LYS A 489 -33.65 -13.12 -5.87
C LYS A 489 -34.92 -13.07 -6.71
N GLU A 490 -35.78 -14.07 -6.64
CA GLU A 490 -37.08 -14.11 -7.32
C GLU A 490 -37.99 -12.99 -6.82
N ARG A 491 -38.06 -12.80 -5.49
CA ARG A 491 -38.84 -11.71 -4.88
C ARG A 491 -38.31 -10.33 -5.30
N LEU A 492 -37.00 -10.16 -5.40
CA LEU A 492 -36.41 -8.91 -5.91
C LEU A 492 -36.74 -8.69 -7.39
N LYS A 493 -36.74 -9.75 -8.20
CA LYS A 493 -37.12 -9.71 -9.61
C LYS A 493 -38.59 -9.34 -9.81
N GLU A 494 -39.51 -9.83 -8.96
CA GLU A 494 -40.91 -9.40 -8.94
C GLU A 494 -41.08 -7.89 -8.66
N ASN A 495 -40.12 -7.30 -7.93
CA ASN A 495 -40.06 -5.87 -7.64
C ASN A 495 -39.20 -5.08 -8.67
N HIS A 496 -38.88 -5.70 -9.81
CA HIS A 496 -38.07 -5.13 -10.89
C HIS A 496 -36.63 -4.78 -10.48
N TYR A 497 -36.00 -5.59 -9.63
CA TYR A 497 -34.58 -5.50 -9.31
C TYR A 497 -33.82 -6.73 -9.78
N HIS A 498 -32.64 -6.52 -10.36
CA HIS A 498 -31.68 -7.56 -10.68
C HIS A 498 -30.73 -7.72 -9.50
N ALA A 499 -30.71 -8.90 -8.89
CA ALA A 499 -29.93 -9.18 -7.71
C ALA A 499 -28.70 -10.02 -8.07
N HIS A 500 -27.53 -9.49 -7.73
CA HIS A 500 -26.23 -10.12 -7.91
C HIS A 500 -25.61 -10.40 -6.54
N ALA A 501 -24.92 -11.52 -6.41
CA ALA A 501 -24.26 -11.89 -5.18
C ALA A 501 -22.88 -12.46 -5.48
N VAL A 502 -21.90 -12.12 -4.66
CA VAL A 502 -20.54 -12.68 -4.74
C VAL A 502 -20.56 -14.15 -4.33
N LEU A 503 -21.22 -14.46 -3.21
CA LEU A 503 -21.32 -15.80 -2.64
C LEU A 503 -22.78 -16.19 -2.48
N THR A 504 -23.07 -17.49 -2.59
CA THR A 504 -24.34 -18.04 -2.10
C THR A 504 -24.14 -18.81 -0.81
N LEU A 505 -25.22 -18.96 -0.04
CA LEU A 505 -25.19 -19.70 1.22
C LEU A 505 -24.82 -21.18 1.01
N SER A 506 -25.35 -21.80 -0.05
CA SER A 506 -25.00 -23.16 -0.45
C SER A 506 -23.52 -23.29 -0.77
N GLU A 507 -22.94 -22.33 -1.51
CA GLU A 507 -21.51 -22.32 -1.81
C GLU A 507 -20.68 -22.26 -0.51
N ILE A 508 -21.04 -21.35 0.40
CA ILE A 508 -20.38 -21.24 1.71
C ILE A 508 -20.46 -22.56 2.49
N ALA A 509 -21.64 -23.17 2.56
CA ALA A 509 -21.85 -24.42 3.29
C ALA A 509 -21.03 -25.57 2.69
N GLU A 510 -21.06 -25.75 1.36
CA GLU A 510 -20.31 -26.78 0.65
C GLU A 510 -18.81 -26.61 0.88
N THR A 511 -18.29 -25.39 0.70
CA THR A 511 -16.86 -25.11 0.90
C THR A 511 -16.41 -25.40 2.33
N LEU A 512 -17.18 -24.97 3.34
CA LEU A 512 -16.82 -25.19 4.74
C LEU A 512 -16.87 -26.67 5.13
N TYR A 513 -17.84 -27.42 4.59
CA TYR A 513 -17.96 -28.85 4.83
C TYR A 513 -16.81 -29.63 4.17
N GLU A 514 -16.50 -29.33 2.90
CA GLU A 514 -15.37 -29.92 2.18
C GLU A 514 -14.02 -29.62 2.85
N ALA A 515 -13.87 -28.45 3.45
CA ALA A 515 -12.66 -28.04 4.17
C ALA A 515 -12.61 -28.54 5.63
N ASN A 516 -13.57 -29.37 6.05
CA ASN A 516 -13.70 -29.86 7.43
C ASN A 516 -13.74 -28.75 8.49
N ARG A 517 -14.26 -27.57 8.13
CA ARG A 517 -14.46 -26.44 9.06
C ARG A 517 -15.76 -26.57 9.86
N ILE A 518 -16.73 -27.32 9.33
CA ILE A 518 -18.03 -27.58 9.95
C ILE A 518 -18.37 -29.08 9.94
N THR A 519 -19.19 -29.52 10.89
CA THR A 519 -19.67 -30.92 10.97
C THR A 519 -20.79 -31.19 9.97
N GLU A 520 -21.12 -32.47 9.72
CA GLU A 520 -22.28 -32.85 8.90
C GLU A 520 -23.60 -32.32 9.49
N GLU A 521 -23.73 -32.30 10.82
CA GLU A 521 -24.87 -31.69 11.50
C GLU A 521 -24.97 -30.19 11.20
N GLN A 522 -23.83 -29.48 11.26
CA GLN A 522 -23.76 -28.05 10.93
C GLN A 522 -24.02 -27.76 9.45
N PHE A 523 -23.57 -28.63 8.55
CA PHE A 523 -23.83 -28.52 7.12
C PHE A 523 -25.33 -28.61 6.82
N ASN A 524 -26.05 -29.53 7.48
CA ASN A 524 -27.49 -29.69 7.33
C ASN A 524 -28.33 -28.52 7.89
N PHE A 525 -27.71 -27.54 8.55
CA PHE A 525 -28.40 -26.33 9.01
C PHE A 525 -28.62 -25.29 7.92
N PHE A 526 -27.74 -25.26 6.90
CA PHE A 526 -27.84 -24.34 5.77
C PHE A 526 -29.00 -24.73 4.86
#